data_AF-A0A7X9E7Y0-F1
#
_entry.id   AF-A0A7X9E7Y0-F1
#
_cell.length_a   1.000
_cell.length_b   1.000
_cell.length_c   1.000
_cell.angle_alpha   90.00
_cell.angle_beta   90.00
_cell.angle_gamma   90.00
#
_symmetry.space_group_name_H-M   'P 1'
#
loop_
_entity.id
_entity.type
_entity.pdbx_description
1 polymer ?
#
loop_
_entity_poly.entity_id
_entity_poly.type
_entity_poly.pdbx_seq_one_letter_code
_entity_poly.pdbx_strand_id
1 'polypeptide(L)'
;KWVSCNTVNRALLFFWKFGNQPTGFENDKSKAIDYTWGAFRQYWKLYGIINDDKIKKVEITLDNGEVLTQTDFYDDLFLFTWKSPENGSVHNVNIRGYDVDNNIIFEEER
;
A
#
# COMPACT_ATOMS: atom_id res chain seq x y z
N LYS A 1 -6.64 -15.69 2.87
CA LYS A 1 -7.65 -14.64 2.57
C LYS A 1 -7.25 -14.04 1.24
N TRP A 2 -8.16 -13.68 0.34
CA TRP A 2 -7.77 -12.92 -0.87
C TRP A 2 -7.87 -11.42 -0.59
N VAL A 3 -6.86 -10.66 -1.02
CA VAL A 3 -6.83 -9.20 -0.89
C VAL A 3 -6.89 -8.60 -2.27
N SER A 4 -7.76 -7.61 -2.45
CA SER A 4 -7.97 -6.94 -3.73
C SER A 4 -8.26 -5.46 -3.52
N CYS A 5 -7.63 -4.61 -4.32
CA CYS A 5 -7.84 -3.16 -4.31
C CYS A 5 -8.14 -2.66 -5.72
N ASN A 6 -9.39 -2.31 -5.97
CA ASN A 6 -9.86 -1.80 -7.27
C ASN A 6 -10.04 -0.28 -7.22
N THR A 7 -9.51 0.41 -8.23
CA THR A 7 -9.71 1.85 -8.36
C THR A 7 -11.09 2.10 -8.96
N VAL A 8 -11.92 2.92 -8.31
CA VAL A 8 -13.20 3.36 -8.87
C VAL A 8 -13.06 4.79 -9.36
N ASN A 9 -13.29 5.01 -10.64
CA ASN A 9 -13.25 6.33 -11.25
C ASN A 9 -14.66 6.91 -11.32
N ARG A 10 -14.79 8.19 -10.97
CA ARG A 10 -16.01 8.93 -11.26
C ARG A 10 -16.16 9.07 -12.79
N ALA A 11 -17.33 8.72 -13.29
CA ALA A 11 -17.77 8.92 -14.66
C ALA A 11 -18.82 10.04 -14.71
N LEU A 12 -19.39 10.31 -15.90
CA LEU A 12 -20.31 11.44 -16.13
C LEU A 12 -21.39 11.53 -15.02
N LEU A 13 -21.61 12.72 -14.45
CA LEU A 13 -22.56 12.99 -13.36
C LEU A 13 -22.31 12.14 -12.09
N PHE A 14 -23.13 11.11 -11.88
CA PHE A 14 -23.18 10.22 -10.72
C PHE A 14 -22.76 8.79 -11.08
N PHE A 15 -22.36 8.55 -12.32
CA PHE A 15 -21.90 7.23 -12.74
C PHE A 15 -20.48 7.00 -12.22
N TRP A 16 -20.18 5.76 -11.91
CA TRP A 16 -18.85 5.29 -11.52
C TRP A 16 -18.43 4.19 -12.49
N LYS A 17 -17.15 4.12 -12.81
CA LYS A 17 -16.61 3.07 -13.66
C LYS A 17 -15.38 2.44 -13.03
N PHE A 18 -15.13 1.18 -13.38
CA PHE A 18 -13.88 0.52 -13.01
C PHE A 18 -12.68 1.28 -13.58
N GLY A 19 -11.66 1.43 -12.76
CA GLY A 19 -10.37 1.99 -13.13
C GLY A 19 -9.37 0.90 -13.50
N ASN A 20 -8.14 1.03 -13.00
CA ASN A 20 -7.10 0.04 -13.24
C ASN A 20 -7.46 -1.29 -12.54
N GLN A 21 -7.34 -2.40 -13.28
CA GLN A 21 -7.81 -3.73 -12.90
C GLN A 21 -7.18 -4.21 -11.58
N PRO A 22 -7.92 -4.99 -10.76
CA PRO A 22 -7.42 -5.52 -9.51
C PRO A 22 -6.46 -6.69 -9.75
N THR A 23 -5.20 -6.53 -9.36
CA THR A 23 -4.32 -7.68 -9.11
C THR A 23 -4.65 -8.21 -7.71
N GLY A 24 -5.70 -9.02 -7.61
CA GLY A 24 -5.95 -9.74 -6.36
C GLY A 24 -4.75 -10.64 -6.05
N PHE A 25 -4.34 -10.71 -4.79
CA PHE A 25 -3.33 -11.66 -4.34
C PHE A 25 -3.86 -12.50 -3.18
N GLU A 26 -3.40 -13.73 -3.10
CA GLU A 26 -3.68 -14.60 -1.96
C GLU A 26 -2.75 -14.20 -0.81
N ASN A 27 -3.33 -13.85 0.35
CA ASN A 27 -2.58 -13.49 1.55
C ASN A 27 -1.80 -14.70 2.08
N ASP A 28 -0.48 -14.57 2.05
CA ASP A 28 0.47 -15.41 2.76
C ASP A 28 0.53 -15.03 4.24
N LYS A 29 -0.20 -15.79 5.05
CA LYS A 29 -0.29 -15.61 6.51
C LYS A 29 1.03 -15.87 7.25
N SER A 30 2.06 -16.41 6.60
CA SER A 30 3.36 -16.60 7.24
C SER A 30 4.16 -15.31 7.37
N LYS A 31 3.81 -14.27 6.59
CA LYS A 31 4.43 -12.95 6.66
C LYS A 31 3.71 -12.05 7.65
N ALA A 32 4.43 -11.23 8.39
CA ALA A 32 3.84 -10.22 9.29
C ALA A 32 3.01 -9.17 8.54
N ILE A 33 3.48 -8.78 7.35
CA ILE A 33 2.74 -7.98 6.36
C ILE A 33 2.84 -8.72 5.02
N ASP A 34 1.71 -8.91 4.34
CA ASP A 34 1.69 -9.37 2.95
C ASP A 34 1.03 -8.30 2.07
N TYR A 35 1.68 -7.95 0.97
CA TYR A 35 1.31 -6.77 0.21
C TYR A 35 1.65 -6.92 -1.27
N THR A 36 1.02 -6.06 -2.06
CA THR A 36 1.33 -5.89 -3.47
C THR A 36 1.27 -4.41 -3.83
N TRP A 37 1.66 -4.11 -5.06
CA TRP A 37 1.68 -2.75 -5.57
C TRP A 37 1.30 -2.76 -7.04
N GLY A 38 0.93 -1.60 -7.54
CA GLY A 38 0.70 -1.40 -8.96
C GLY A 38 0.81 0.06 -9.33
N ALA A 39 1.07 0.31 -10.60
CA ALA A 39 1.15 1.65 -11.15
C ALA A 39 0.28 1.78 -12.40
N PHE A 40 -0.25 2.97 -12.62
CA PHE A 40 -0.85 3.36 -13.88
C PHE A 40 -0.49 4.82 -14.20
N ARG A 41 0.27 5.01 -15.29
CA ARG A 41 0.89 6.30 -15.62
C ARG A 41 1.72 6.80 -14.44
N GLN A 42 1.51 8.04 -13.99
CA GLN A 42 2.21 8.59 -12.84
C GLN A 42 1.60 8.21 -11.48
N TYR A 43 0.50 7.44 -11.43
CA TYR A 43 -0.18 7.11 -10.17
C TYR A 43 0.23 5.73 -9.68
N TRP A 44 0.71 5.67 -8.44
CA TRP A 44 1.16 4.45 -7.79
C TRP A 44 0.24 4.11 -6.63
N LYS A 45 0.14 2.81 -6.36
CA LYS A 45 -0.51 2.29 -5.18
C LYS A 45 0.29 1.12 -4.61
N LEU A 46 0.30 1.03 -3.29
CA LEU A 46 0.77 -0.13 -2.53
C LEU A 46 -0.33 -0.45 -1.51
N TYR A 47 -0.78 -1.70 -1.48
CA TYR A 47 -1.80 -2.13 -0.54
C TYR A 47 -1.49 -3.53 -0.04
N GLY A 48 -1.91 -3.80 1.17
CA GLY A 48 -1.63 -5.07 1.80
C GLY A 48 -2.52 -5.32 3.00
N ILE A 49 -2.17 -6.40 3.69
CA ILE A 49 -2.83 -6.87 4.89
C ILE A 49 -1.77 -7.12 5.96
N ILE A 50 -2.13 -6.78 7.20
CA ILE A 50 -1.33 -6.98 8.40
C ILE A 50 -1.78 -8.29 9.02
N ASN A 51 -0.86 -9.24 9.16
CA ASN A 51 -1.13 -10.52 9.81
C ASN A 51 -0.62 -10.54 11.27
N ASP A 52 0.36 -9.70 11.62
CA ASP A 52 0.85 -9.53 13.00
C ASP A 52 0.10 -8.41 13.72
N ASP A 53 -0.68 -8.77 14.74
CA ASP A 53 -1.52 -7.83 15.51
C ASP A 53 -0.73 -6.83 16.34
N LYS A 54 0.58 -7.04 16.53
CA LYS A 54 1.45 -6.08 17.18
C LYS A 54 1.73 -4.86 16.32
N ILE A 55 1.59 -4.95 15.00
CA ILE A 55 1.83 -3.83 14.09
C ILE A 55 0.74 -2.78 14.24
N LYS A 56 1.12 -1.57 14.68
CA LYS A 56 0.24 -0.41 14.89
C LYS A 56 0.50 0.73 13.92
N LYS A 57 1.59 0.66 13.16
CA LYS A 57 1.96 1.65 12.15
C LYS A 57 2.67 0.96 11.01
N VAL A 58 2.31 1.33 9.78
CA VAL A 58 3.04 0.95 8.57
C VAL A 58 3.62 2.21 7.94
N GLU A 59 4.87 2.14 7.54
CA GLU A 59 5.53 3.19 6.77
C GLU A 59 6.10 2.62 5.49
N ILE A 60 6.05 3.41 4.42
CA ILE A 60 6.83 3.15 3.21
C ILE A 60 7.76 4.32 2.95
N THR A 61 8.99 3.99 2.54
CA THR A 61 9.96 4.97 2.06
C THR A 61 10.01 4.92 0.55
N LEU A 62 10.02 6.09 -0.07
CA LEU A 62 10.16 6.27 -1.51
C LEU A 62 11.61 6.62 -1.87
N ASP A 63 12.03 6.34 -3.11
CA ASP A 63 13.40 6.60 -3.61
C ASP A 63 13.81 8.08 -3.60
N ASN A 64 12.84 8.99 -3.57
CA ASN A 64 13.05 10.43 -3.41
C ASN A 64 13.22 10.86 -1.93
N GLY A 65 13.21 9.91 -0.98
CA GLY A 65 13.33 10.13 0.45
C GLY A 65 12.01 10.49 1.16
N GLU A 66 10.89 10.58 0.44
CA GLU A 66 9.57 10.78 1.03
C GLU A 66 9.14 9.55 1.83
N VAL A 67 8.55 9.77 3.00
CA VAL A 67 8.03 8.72 3.86
C VAL A 67 6.52 8.88 3.97
N LEU A 68 5.78 7.85 3.58
CA LEU A 68 4.33 7.79 3.77
C LEU A 68 4.02 6.89 4.97
N THR A 69 3.15 7.35 5.86
CA THR A 69 2.83 6.68 7.12
C THR A 69 1.33 6.47 7.23
N GLN A 70 0.92 5.30 7.72
CA GLN A 70 -0.46 4.99 8.07
C GLN A 70 -0.53 4.33 9.44
N THR A 71 -1.37 4.87 10.33
CA THR A 71 -1.66 4.36 11.68
C THR A 71 -3.12 3.90 11.82
N ASP A 72 -4.01 4.45 11.01
CA ASP A 72 -5.42 4.08 10.98
C ASP A 72 -5.68 3.12 9.80
N PHE A 73 -5.94 1.86 10.09
CA PHE A 73 -6.14 0.79 9.11
C PHE A 73 -7.61 0.53 8.81
N TYR A 74 -7.88 -0.07 7.65
CA TYR A 74 -9.19 -0.61 7.30
C TYR A 74 -9.27 -2.06 7.79
N ASP A 75 -9.65 -2.23 9.06
CA ASP A 75 -9.44 -3.49 9.79
C ASP A 75 -7.95 -3.88 9.79
N ASP A 76 -7.58 -4.94 9.07
CA ASP A 76 -6.21 -5.41 8.87
C ASP A 76 -5.57 -4.89 7.57
N LEU A 77 -6.28 -4.06 6.79
CA LEU A 77 -5.83 -3.58 5.47
C LEU A 77 -5.26 -2.16 5.52
N PHE A 78 -4.30 -1.90 4.64
CA PHE A 78 -3.71 -0.57 4.45
C PHE A 78 -3.55 -0.24 2.96
N LEU A 79 -3.44 1.05 2.65
CA LEU A 79 -3.33 1.55 1.28
C LEU A 79 -2.53 2.85 1.25
N PHE A 80 -1.41 2.82 0.53
CA PHE A 80 -0.66 4.00 0.15
C PHE A 80 -0.89 4.31 -1.32
N THR A 81 -0.98 5.60 -1.64
CA THR A 81 -1.01 6.09 -3.01
C THR A 81 -0.10 7.30 -3.13
N TRP A 82 0.65 7.39 -4.21
CA TRP A 82 1.49 8.56 -4.51
C TRP A 82 1.53 8.83 -6.01
N LYS A 83 2.01 10.02 -6.37
CA LYS A 83 2.09 10.48 -7.75
C LYS A 83 3.53 10.81 -8.12
N SER A 84 4.05 10.16 -9.16
CA SER A 84 5.34 10.51 -9.75
C SER A 84 5.29 11.86 -10.47
N PRO A 85 6.45 12.54 -10.61
CA PRO A 85 6.63 13.64 -11.56
C PRO A 85 6.31 13.22 -13.00
N GLU A 86 6.00 14.17 -13.88
CA GLU A 86 5.62 13.87 -15.28
C GLU A 86 6.73 13.18 -16.09
N ASN A 87 8.00 13.47 -15.78
CA ASN A 87 9.17 12.95 -16.48
C ASN A 87 10.03 12.03 -15.60
N GLY A 88 9.45 11.40 -14.58
CA GLY A 88 10.18 10.54 -13.65
C GLY A 88 9.30 9.45 -13.05
N SER A 89 9.95 8.53 -12.34
CA SER A 89 9.29 7.55 -11.49
C SER A 89 9.79 7.69 -10.06
N VAL A 90 8.87 7.63 -9.12
CA VAL A 90 9.17 7.58 -7.69
C VAL A 90 8.71 6.21 -7.23
N HIS A 91 9.64 5.35 -6.84
CA HIS A 91 9.37 3.98 -6.43
C HIS A 91 9.40 3.84 -4.92
N ASN A 92 8.66 2.86 -4.42
CA ASN A 92 8.85 2.37 -3.06
C ASN A 92 10.14 1.53 -2.99
N VAL A 93 10.98 1.81 -2.00
CA VAL A 93 12.25 1.12 -1.75
C VAL A 93 12.28 0.35 -0.43
N ASN A 94 11.36 0.66 0.49
CA ASN A 94 11.34 0.04 1.81
C ASN A 94 9.92 0.11 2.41
N ILE A 95 9.53 -0.95 3.12
CA ILE A 95 8.33 -0.97 3.96
C ILE A 95 8.70 -1.41 5.37
N ARG A 96 8.14 -0.72 6.38
CA ARG A 96 8.33 -1.02 7.80
C ARG A 96 7.01 -1.13 8.54
N GLY A 97 6.93 -2.12 9.43
CA GLY A 97 5.86 -2.27 10.40
C GLY A 97 6.39 -2.04 11.80
N TYR A 98 5.67 -1.23 12.58
CA TYR A 98 6.08 -0.84 13.92
C TYR A 98 5.07 -1.28 14.97
N ASP A 99 5.56 -1.62 16.16
CA ASP A 99 4.72 -1.85 17.33
C ASP A 99 4.21 -0.54 17.97
N VAL A 100 3.49 -0.67 19.10
CA VAL A 100 2.93 0.46 19.86
C VAL A 100 4.01 1.40 20.43
N ASP A 101 5.22 0.90 20.63
CA ASP A 101 6.35 1.64 21.20
C ASP A 101 7.25 2.24 20.10
N ASN A 102 6.84 2.15 18.83
CA ASN A 102 7.60 2.54 17.64
C ASN A 102 8.88 1.72 17.40
N ASN A 103 8.96 0.49 17.90
CA ASN A 103 10.02 -0.43 17.48
C ASN A 103 9.66 -1.04 16.12
N ILE A 104 10.64 -1.16 15.24
CA ILE A 104 10.48 -1.88 13.97
C ILE A 104 10.41 -3.37 14.28
N ILE A 105 9.28 -3.99 13.94
CA ILE A 105 9.03 -5.43 14.10
C ILE A 105 8.84 -6.15 12.76
N PHE A 106 8.75 -5.39 11.68
CA PHE A 106 8.77 -5.88 10.30
C PHE A 106 9.52 -4.89 9.42
N GLU A 107 10.37 -5.39 8.53
CA GLU A 107 11.06 -4.58 7.52
C GLU A 107 11.33 -5.42 6.27
N GLU A 108 11.07 -4.84 5.10
CA GLU A 108 11.42 -5.43 3.81
C GLU A 108 11.97 -4.32 2.88
N GLU A 109 13.16 -4.58 2.33
CA GLU A 109 13.81 -3.73 1.33
C GLU A 109 13.48 -4.20 -0.09
N ARG A 110 13.58 -3.28 -1.06
CA ARG A 110 13.15 -3.52 -2.42
C ARG A 110 14.05 -2.94 -3.50
#